data_AF-A0A354ZH68-F1
#
_entry.id   AF-A0A354ZH68-F1
#
_cell.length_a   1.000
_cell.length_b   1.000
_cell.length_c   1.000
_cell.angle_alpha   90.00
_cell.angle_beta   90.00
_cell.angle_gamma   90.00
#
_symmetry.space_group_name_H-M   'P 1'
#
loop_
_entity.id
_entity.type
_entity.pdbx_description
1 polymer ?
#
loop_
_entity_poly.entity_id
_entity_poly.type
_entity_poly.pdbx_seq_one_letter_code
_entity_poly.pdbx_strand_id
1 'polypeptide(L)' 'DHGNDPTTPSTDHSREYVPVLAMLPQPLQAGHAGRPIGVRTSFADLGATIAEFLGVPWRLAGESFLQQVL' A
#
# COMPACT_ATOMS: atom_id res chain seq x y z
N ASP A 1 3.01 1.51 9.96
CA ASP A 1 2.82 0.06 10.20
C ASP A 1 1.83 -0.21 11.33
N HIS A 2 1.49 0.78 12.13
CA HIS A 2 0.39 0.72 13.08
C HIS A 2 -0.14 2.13 13.33
N GLY A 3 -1.14 2.27 14.20
CA GLY A 3 -1.58 3.55 14.73
C GLY A 3 -0.83 3.90 16.03
N ASN A 4 -0.93 5.16 16.43
CA ASN A 4 -0.53 5.60 17.75
C ASN A 4 -1.38 6.82 18.14
N ASP A 5 -2.63 6.54 18.53
CA ASP A 5 -3.64 7.56 18.79
C ASP A 5 -3.31 8.39 20.05
N PRO A 6 -2.96 9.69 19.89
CA PRO A 6 -2.56 10.56 21.00
C PRO A 6 -3.74 10.99 21.89
N THR A 7 -4.97 10.59 21.54
CA THR A 7 -6.19 10.92 22.29
C THR A 7 -6.62 9.80 23.24
N THR A 8 -5.93 8.65 23.20
CA THR A 8 -6.15 7.55 24.15
C THR A 8 -5.24 7.72 25.38
N PRO A 9 -5.63 7.16 26.55
CA PRO A 9 -4.79 7.19 27.75
C PRO A 9 -3.61 6.20 27.69
N SER A 10 -3.55 5.36 26.64
CA SER A 10 -2.48 4.37 26.47
C SER A 10 -1.14 5.05 26.17
N THR A 11 -0.05 4.40 26.55
CA THR A 11 1.31 4.74 26.07
C THR A 11 1.84 3.73 25.06
N ASP A 12 1.03 2.73 24.71
CA ASP A 12 1.31 1.72 23.68
C ASP A 12 0.54 2.03 22.39
N HIS A 13 0.94 1.42 21.29
CA HIS A 13 0.36 1.60 19.96
C HIS A 13 -1.12 1.19 19.87
N SER A 14 -1.82 1.75 18.88
CA SER A 14 -3.19 1.40 18.52
C SER A 14 -3.24 0.49 17.28
N ARG A 15 -4.21 -0.44 17.27
CA ARG A 15 -4.45 -1.32 16.12
C ARG A 15 -5.34 -0.63 15.10
N GLU A 16 -4.72 0.04 14.15
CA GLU A 16 -5.41 0.81 13.12
C GLU A 16 -5.08 0.33 11.70
N TYR A 17 -5.96 0.65 10.75
CA TYR A 17 -5.61 0.62 9.34
C TYR A 17 -4.56 1.69 9.05
N VAL A 18 -3.64 1.41 8.13
CA VAL A 18 -2.66 2.39 7.64
C VAL A 18 -3.05 2.83 6.23
N PRO A 19 -2.88 4.11 5.87
CA PRO A 19 -3.15 4.59 4.52
C PRO A 19 -2.11 4.05 3.53
N VAL A 20 -2.54 3.80 2.29
CA VAL A 20 -1.66 3.48 1.17
C VAL A 20 -2.02 4.41 0.02
N LEU A 21 -1.01 5.12 -0.51
CA LEU A 21 -1.11 5.95 -1.70
C LEU A 21 -0.06 5.46 -2.70
N ALA A 22 -0.50 5.12 -3.91
CA ALA A 22 0.37 4.77 -5.01
C ALA A 22 0.33 5.88 -6.06
N MET A 23 1.50 6.35 -6.48
CA MET A 23 1.61 7.46 -7.42
C MET A 23 2.49 7.07 -8.60
N LEU A 24 2.00 7.37 -9.80
CA LEU A 24 2.80 7.31 -11.02
C LEU A 24 3.72 8.53 -11.11
N PRO A 25 4.89 8.42 -11.76
CA PRO A 25 5.71 9.58 -12.15
C PRO A 25 4.88 10.59 -12.95
N GLN A 26 5.14 11.88 -12.77
CA GLN A 26 4.37 12.97 -13.39
C GLN A 26 4.15 12.83 -14.92
N PRO A 27 5.13 12.36 -15.72
CA PRO A 27 4.91 12.13 -17.16
C PRO A 27 3.84 11.07 -17.47
N LEU A 28 3.63 10.12 -16.56
CA LEU A 28 2.67 9.01 -16.67
C LEU A 28 1.33 9.32 -16.00
N GLN A 29 1.16 10.50 -15.39
CA GLN A 29 -0.10 10.91 -14.77
C GLN A 29 -1.09 11.51 -15.78
N ALA A 30 -0.61 11.94 -16.95
CA ALA A 30 -1.44 12.58 -17.96
C ALA A 30 -2.50 11.59 -18.50
N GLY A 31 -3.77 11.84 -18.20
CA GLY A 31 -4.89 10.99 -18.61
C GLY A 31 -5.32 9.96 -17.56
N HIS A 32 -4.61 9.86 -16.43
CA HIS A 32 -4.97 8.98 -15.32
C HIS A 32 -5.69 9.76 -14.23
N ALA A 33 -6.96 9.41 -13.99
CA ALA A 33 -7.67 9.83 -12.79
C ALA A 33 -7.26 8.94 -11.61
N GLY A 34 -7.11 9.52 -10.42
CA GLY A 34 -6.90 8.75 -9.20
C GLY A 34 -8.04 7.74 -9.03
N ARG A 35 -7.70 6.47 -8.79
CA ARG A 35 -8.65 5.38 -8.61
C ARG A 35 -8.43 4.66 -7.29
N PRO A 36 -9.50 4.17 -6.64
CA PRO A 36 -9.37 3.40 -5.41
C PRO A 36 -8.68 2.06 -5.68
N ILE A 37 -7.67 1.73 -4.89
CA ILE A 37 -6.99 0.41 -4.86
C ILE A 37 -7.61 -0.57 -3.85
N GLY A 38 -8.75 -0.17 -3.25
CA GLY A 38 -9.47 -0.92 -2.24
C GLY A 38 -8.73 -1.02 -0.89
N VAL A 39 -9.32 -1.80 0.02
CA VAL A 39 -8.68 -2.17 1.29
C VAL A 39 -7.72 -3.33 1.02
N ARG A 40 -6.48 -3.20 1.48
CA ARG A 40 -5.48 -4.28 1.40
C ARG A 40 -5.65 -5.24 2.57
N THR A 41 -5.50 -6.54 2.30
CA THR A 41 -5.68 -7.59 3.32
C THR A 41 -4.46 -7.71 4.22
N SER A 42 -3.28 -7.30 3.73
CA SER A 42 -2.02 -7.35 4.46
C SER A 42 -1.04 -6.26 3.99
N PHE A 43 -0.11 -5.86 4.85
CA PHE A 43 1.02 -5.02 4.43
C PHE A 43 1.95 -5.72 3.44
N ALA A 44 1.91 -7.05 3.42
CA ALA A 44 2.70 -7.84 2.48
C ALA A 44 2.37 -7.53 1.01
N ASP A 45 1.19 -6.98 0.73
CA ASP A 45 0.77 -6.52 -0.60
C ASP A 45 1.69 -5.44 -1.17
N LEU A 46 2.27 -4.58 -0.32
CA LEU A 46 3.29 -3.61 -0.74
C LEU A 46 4.54 -4.31 -1.27
N GLY A 47 5.02 -5.32 -0.55
CA GLY A 47 6.17 -6.12 -0.96
C GLY A 47 5.92 -6.89 -2.26
N ALA A 48 4.76 -7.55 -2.38
CA ALA A 48 4.35 -8.23 -3.60
C ALA A 48 4.28 -7.27 -4.80
N THR A 49 3.74 -6.06 -4.60
CA THR A 49 3.63 -5.02 -5.63
C THR A 49 5.00 -4.50 -6.09
N ILE A 50 5.90 -4.22 -5.16
CA ILE A 50 7.27 -3.77 -5.48
C ILE A 50 8.04 -4.88 -6.20
N ALA A 51 7.88 -6.13 -5.77
CA ALA A 51 8.55 -7.27 -6.41
C ALA A 51 8.07 -7.48 -7.85
N GLU A 52 6.76 -7.39 -8.11
CA GLU A 52 6.21 -7.41 -9.47
C GLU A 52 6.77 -6.26 -10.30
N PHE A 53 6.80 -5.03 -9.75
CA PHE A 53 7.29 -3.85 -10.48
C PHE A 53 8.76 -3.98 -10.88
N LEU A 54 9.60 -4.54 -10.02
CA LEU A 54 11.02 -4.73 -10.29
C LEU A 54 11.33 -6.02 -11.06
N GLY A 55 10.33 -6.87 -11.32
CA GLY A 55 10.52 -8.16 -11.99
C GLY A 55 11.34 -9.17 -11.17
N VAL A 56 11.32 -9.06 -9.84
CA VAL A 56 12.05 -9.97 -8.95
C VAL A 56 11.12 -11.05 -8.37
N PRO A 57 11.60 -12.28 -8.10
CA PRO A 57 10.76 -13.33 -7.55
C PRO A 57 10.18 -12.96 -6.16
N TRP A 58 8.89 -13.20 -5.97
CA TRP A 58 8.21 -13.07 -4.67
C TRP A 58 7.65 -14.44 -4.25
N ARG A 59 8.04 -14.93 -3.07
CA ARG A 59 7.61 -16.23 -2.51
C ARG A 59 7.11 -16.10 -1.07
N LEU A 60 6.63 -14.91 -0.70
CA LEU A 60 6.09 -14.60 0.62
C LEU A 60 4.58 -14.31 0.49
N ALA A 61 3.94 -13.93 1.59
CA ALA A 61 2.54 -13.52 1.61
C ALA A 61 2.30 -12.24 0.80
N GLY A 62 1.03 -11.93 0.57
CA GLY A 62 0.58 -10.69 -0.05
C GLY A 62 0.18 -10.85 -1.52
N GLU A 63 -0.75 -10.01 -1.95
CA GLU A 63 -1.24 -9.93 -3.31
C GLU A 63 -0.83 -8.59 -3.92
N SER A 64 -0.18 -8.64 -5.08
CA SER A 64 0.20 -7.41 -5.77
C SER A 64 -1.03 -6.63 -6.25
N PHE A 65 -0.95 -5.30 -6.21
CA PHE A 65 -1.92 -4.40 -6.80
C PHE A 65 -1.32 -3.54 -7.92
N LEU A 66 -0.18 -3.95 -8.49
CA LEU A 66 0.50 -3.17 -9.54
C LEU A 66 -0.40 -2.83 -10.72
N GLN A 67 -1.17 -3.82 -11.21
CA GLN A 67 -2.10 -3.63 -12.32
C GLN A 67 -3.27 -2.69 -11.99
N GLN A 68 -3.54 -2.46 -10.71
CA GLN A 68 -4.54 -1.48 -10.25
C GLN A 68 -3.97 -0.07 -10.17
N VAL A 69 -2.67 0.16 -10.41
CA VAL A 69 -2.04 1.48 -10.34
C VAL A 69 -1.36 1.92 -11.64
N LEU A 70 -1.08 0.99 -12.57
CA LEU A 70 -0.65 1.27 -13.95
C LEU A 70 -1.83 1.56 -14.90
#